data_AF-A0A1B0DIL3-F1
#
_entry.id   AF-A0A1B0DIL3-F1
#
_cell.length_a   1.000
_cell.length_b   1.000
_cell.length_c   1.000
_cell.angle_alpha   90.00
_cell.angle_beta   90.00
_cell.angle_gamma   90.00
#
_symmetry.space_group_name_H-M   'P 1'
#
loop_
_entity.id
_entity.type
_entity.pdbx_description
1 polymer ?
#
loop_
_entity_poly.entity_id
_entity_poly.type
_entity_poly.pdbx_seq_one_letter_code
_entity_poly.pdbx_strand_id
1 'polypeptide(L)'
;MHNKFYVGCDLCNNWFHGDCVGISEEDSKKLNEFICGECKHARDTQELYCLCKQPYDESQFYICCDKCQDWFHGRCVGILQSEAEFIDEYICPNCTKSNAVNFANMKTLTPTEFENLKKLMKQIT
;
A
#
# COMPACT_ATOMS: atom_id res chain seq x y z
N MET A 1 1.20 2.21 32.39
CA MET A 1 0.07 2.64 31.53
C MET A 1 0.68 3.48 30.43
N HIS A 2 0.84 2.93 29.22
CA HIS A 2 1.33 3.70 28.07
C HIS A 2 0.26 4.68 27.61
N ASN A 3 0.65 5.87 27.16
CA ASN A 3 -0.28 6.89 26.71
C ASN A 3 -1.12 6.36 25.53
N LYS A 4 -2.40 6.73 25.46
CA LYS A 4 -3.41 6.05 24.61
C LYS A 4 -3.46 6.52 23.16
N PHE A 5 -2.57 7.41 22.72
CA PHE A 5 -2.67 8.02 21.40
C PHE A 5 -1.72 7.36 20.39
N TYR A 6 -2.09 7.51 19.12
CA TYR A 6 -1.38 6.93 17.99
C TYR A 6 -1.01 8.01 16.99
N VAL A 7 0.09 7.78 16.28
CA VAL A 7 0.54 8.58 15.14
C VAL A 7 0.63 7.67 13.91
N GLY A 8 0.08 8.14 12.79
CA GLY A 8 0.11 7.40 11.53
C GLY A 8 1.32 7.79 10.70
N CYS A 9 2.01 6.82 10.11
CA CYS A 9 3.11 7.07 9.17
C CYS A 9 2.56 7.38 7.77
N ASP A 10 2.98 8.52 7.20
CA ASP A 10 2.54 8.98 5.87
C ASP A 10 3.05 8.11 4.71
N LEU A 11 4.07 7.27 4.94
CA LEU A 11 4.64 6.39 3.90
C LEU A 11 4.05 4.97 3.90
N CYS A 12 3.80 4.36 5.05
CA CYS A 12 3.33 2.97 5.13
C CYS A 12 1.92 2.79 5.66
N ASN A 13 1.21 3.88 6.00
CA ASN A 13 -0.14 3.88 6.58
C ASN A 13 -0.28 3.09 7.90
N ASN A 14 0.83 2.65 8.49
CA ASN A 14 0.84 2.00 9.79
C ASN A 14 0.71 3.02 10.92
N TRP A 15 0.08 2.58 12.01
CA TRP A 15 -0.15 3.39 13.21
C TRP A 15 0.77 2.94 14.33
N PHE A 16 1.35 3.90 15.04
CA PHE A 16 2.35 3.67 16.07
C PHE A 16 1.93 4.35 17.37
N HIS A 17 2.26 3.74 18.51
CA HIS A 17 2.13 4.43 19.81
C HIS A 17 3.14 5.57 19.88
N GLY A 18 2.67 6.78 20.23
CA GLY A 18 3.55 7.96 20.33
C GLY A 18 4.78 7.72 21.20
N ASP A 19 4.57 7.17 22.41
CA ASP A 19 5.66 6.85 23.35
C ASP A 19 6.71 5.88 22.76
N CYS A 20 6.29 4.93 21.91
CA CYS A 20 7.19 3.95 21.29
C CYS A 20 8.04 4.56 20.18
N VAL A 21 7.59 5.66 19.58
CA VAL A 21 8.31 6.39 18.52
C VAL A 21 8.86 7.73 18.97
N GLY A 22 8.86 7.99 20.29
CA GLY A 22 9.40 9.21 20.89
C GLY A 22 8.61 10.48 20.58
N ILE A 23 7.33 10.36 20.24
CA ILE A 23 6.44 11.49 20.00
C ILE A 23 5.53 11.68 21.21
N SER A 24 5.46 12.91 21.71
CA SER A 24 4.52 13.31 22.75
C SER A 24 3.17 13.76 22.15
N GLU A 25 2.11 13.77 22.95
CA GLU A 25 0.78 14.20 22.48
C GLU A 25 0.73 15.70 22.10
N GLU A 26 1.61 16.51 22.68
CA GLU A 26 1.75 17.93 22.32
C GLU A 26 2.49 18.13 21.00
N ASP A 27 3.48 17.28 20.72
CA ASP A 27 4.21 17.29 19.45
C ASP A 27 3.33 16.77 18.31
N SER A 28 2.53 15.73 18.56
CA SER A 28 1.63 15.17 17.55
C SER A 28 0.59 16.19 17.07
N LYS A 29 0.19 17.13 17.93
CA LYS A 29 -0.75 18.23 17.56
C LYS A 29 -0.13 19.26 16.62
N LYS A 30 1.21 19.31 16.53
CA LYS A 30 1.97 20.25 15.68
C LYS A 30 2.60 19.56 14.47
N LEU A 31 2.45 18.24 14.37
CA LEU A 31 3.11 17.41 13.38
C LEU A 31 2.31 17.45 12.06
N ASN A 32 2.97 17.90 10.99
CA ASN A 32 2.37 17.92 9.65
C ASN A 32 2.64 16.63 8.85
N GLU A 33 3.74 15.94 9.17
CA GLU A 33 4.15 14.68 8.53
C GLU A 33 4.90 13.83 9.56
N PHE A 34 4.57 12.55 9.64
CA PHE A 34 5.30 11.56 10.42
C PHE A 34 5.76 10.42 9.51
N ILE A 35 7.05 10.09 9.60
CA ILE A 35 7.63 8.93 8.92
C ILE A 35 8.28 8.04 9.97
N CYS A 36 7.83 6.78 10.06
CA CYS A 36 8.38 5.83 11.01
C CYS A 36 9.86 5.52 10.69
N GLY A 37 10.59 4.98 11.68
CA GLY A 37 12.02 4.71 11.56
C GLY A 37 12.38 3.83 10.34
N GLU A 38 11.59 2.80 10.07
CA GLU A 38 11.78 1.92 8.91
C GLU A 38 11.59 2.66 7.58
N CYS A 39 10.52 3.44 7.46
CA CYS A 39 10.25 4.22 6.24
C CYS A 39 11.29 5.33 6.04
N LYS A 40 11.80 5.92 7.13
CA LYS A 40 12.87 6.91 7.07
C LYS A 40 14.16 6.26 6.59
N HIS A 41 14.52 5.12 7.16
CA HIS A 41 15.70 4.35 6.74
C HIS A 41 15.61 3.98 5.26
N ALA A 42 14.51 3.37 4.84
CA ALA A 42 14.29 2.96 3.45
C ALA A 42 14.32 4.14 2.47
N ARG A 43 13.84 5.32 2.88
CA ARG A 43 13.95 6.55 2.07
C ARG A 43 15.40 7.00 1.93
N ASP A 44 16.17 6.96 3.02
CA ASP A 44 17.57 7.39 3.03
C ASP A 44 18.48 6.40 2.28
N THR A 45 18.18 5.10 2.33
CA THR A 45 18.90 4.04 1.59
C THR A 45 18.38 3.80 0.18
N GLN A 46 17.28 4.46 -0.21
CA GLN A 46 16.57 4.25 -1.47
C GLN A 46 16.03 2.82 -1.67
N GLU A 47 15.77 2.10 -0.57
CA GLU A 47 15.18 0.76 -0.56
C GLU A 47 13.64 0.81 -0.57
N LEU A 48 13.09 1.61 -1.49
CA LEU A 48 11.65 1.76 -1.69
C LEU A 48 11.22 1.02 -2.94
N TYR A 49 10.23 0.15 -2.79
CA TYR A 49 9.74 -0.71 -3.85
C TYR A 49 8.34 -0.31 -4.29
N CYS A 50 7.89 -0.93 -5.38
CA CYS A 50 6.55 -0.76 -5.91
C CYS A 50 6.22 0.69 -6.35
N LEU A 51 4.99 0.89 -6.79
CA LEU A 51 4.40 2.18 -7.10
C LEU A 51 4.05 2.98 -5.84
N CYS A 52 3.78 2.31 -4.72
CA CYS A 52 3.42 2.93 -3.44
C CYS A 52 4.63 3.48 -2.67
N LYS A 53 5.86 3.22 -3.12
CA LYS A 53 7.11 3.70 -2.49
C LYS A 53 7.18 3.36 -1.00
N GLN A 54 6.85 2.11 -0.69
CA GLN A 54 6.97 1.54 0.65
C GLN A 54 8.24 0.70 0.78
N PRO A 55 8.77 0.53 2.01
CA PRO A 55 9.85 -0.40 2.30
C PRO A 55 9.46 -1.84 1.94
N TYR A 56 10.48 -2.70 1.80
CA TYR A 56 10.26 -4.13 1.69
C TYR A 56 9.62 -4.71 2.97
N ASP A 57 8.64 -5.59 2.76
CA ASP A 57 7.92 -6.32 3.80
C ASP A 57 7.79 -7.77 3.35
N GLU A 58 8.48 -8.69 4.04
CA GLU A 58 8.52 -10.12 3.73
C GLU A 58 7.15 -10.82 3.82
N SER A 59 6.18 -10.23 4.52
CA SER A 59 4.82 -10.78 4.65
C SER A 59 3.96 -10.56 3.40
N GLN A 60 4.39 -9.68 2.49
CA GLN A 60 3.63 -9.30 1.31
C GLN A 60 4.06 -10.09 0.08
N PHE A 61 3.10 -10.30 -0.84
CA PHE A 61 3.38 -10.89 -2.15
C PHE A 61 3.85 -9.82 -3.14
N TYR A 62 4.96 -10.11 -3.83
CA TYR A 62 5.54 -9.26 -4.88
C TYR A 62 5.69 -10.00 -6.21
N ILE A 63 5.63 -9.25 -7.30
CA ILE A 63 5.92 -9.70 -8.65
C ILE A 63 6.98 -8.79 -9.29
N CYS A 64 7.93 -9.39 -10.02
CA CYS A 64 9.02 -8.67 -10.70
C CYS A 64 8.61 -8.32 -12.13
N CYS A 65 8.90 -7.10 -12.58
CA CYS A 65 8.67 -6.68 -13.95
C CYS A 65 9.84 -7.11 -14.86
N ASP A 66 9.58 -7.86 -15.92
CA ASP A 66 10.61 -8.34 -16.85
C ASP A 66 11.31 -7.22 -17.62
N LYS A 67 10.68 -6.04 -17.75
CA LYS A 67 11.25 -4.91 -18.50
C LYS A 67 12.14 -3.99 -17.67
N CYS A 68 11.72 -3.60 -16.47
CA CYS A 68 12.49 -2.69 -15.62
C CYS A 68 13.17 -3.36 -14.43
N GLN A 69 12.88 -4.65 -14.18
CA GLN A 69 13.44 -5.43 -13.08
C GLN A 69 13.09 -4.87 -11.68
N ASP A 70 12.09 -3.99 -11.60
CA ASP A 70 11.53 -3.51 -10.34
C ASP A 70 10.48 -4.49 -9.78
N TRP A 71 10.31 -4.45 -8.46
CA TRP A 71 9.37 -5.28 -7.71
C TRP A 71 8.13 -4.51 -7.29
N PHE A 72 6.97 -5.16 -7.38
CA PHE A 72 5.67 -4.56 -7.11
C PHE A 72 4.83 -5.45 -6.22
N HIS A 73 4.15 -4.89 -5.23
CA HIS A 73 3.12 -5.62 -4.48
C HIS A 73 2.03 -6.08 -5.44
N GLY A 74 1.65 -7.36 -5.41
CA GLY A 74 0.58 -7.88 -6.26
C GLY A 74 -0.70 -7.04 -6.17
N ARG A 75 -1.10 -6.66 -4.94
CA ARG A 75 -2.25 -5.77 -4.69
C ARG A 75 -2.12 -4.42 -5.40
N CYS A 76 -0.95 -3.80 -5.41
CA CYS A 76 -0.74 -2.48 -6.02
C CYS A 76 -0.83 -2.52 -7.55
N VAL A 77 -0.60 -3.68 -8.16
CA VAL A 77 -0.69 -3.87 -9.61
C VAL A 77 -1.88 -4.74 -10.02
N GLY A 78 -2.76 -5.05 -9.07
CA GLY A 78 -4.00 -5.81 -9.31
C GLY A 78 -3.76 -7.27 -9.70
N ILE A 79 -2.71 -7.91 -9.20
CA ILE A 79 -2.39 -9.32 -9.43
C ILE A 79 -2.49 -10.08 -8.11
N LEU A 80 -3.30 -11.14 -8.09
CA LEU A 80 -3.38 -12.06 -6.97
C LEU A 80 -2.21 -13.04 -7.01
N GLN A 81 -1.77 -13.51 -5.84
CA GLN A 81 -0.68 -14.49 -5.76
C GLN A 81 -0.97 -15.76 -6.58
N SER A 82 -2.21 -16.26 -6.52
CA SER A 82 -2.65 -17.43 -7.30
C SER A 82 -2.65 -17.18 -8.81
N GLU A 83 -2.83 -15.93 -9.26
CA GLU A 83 -2.77 -15.59 -10.69
C GLU A 83 -1.33 -15.56 -11.18
N ALA A 84 -0.41 -15.11 -10.34
CA ALA A 84 1.00 -14.99 -10.68
C ALA A 84 1.68 -16.33 -11.00
N GLU A 85 1.15 -17.44 -10.48
CA GLU A 85 1.60 -18.80 -10.85
C GLU A 85 1.42 -19.11 -12.35
N PHE A 86 0.54 -18.38 -13.04
CA PHE A 86 0.24 -18.56 -14.46
C PHE A 86 0.73 -17.40 -15.34
N ILE A 87 1.52 -16.48 -14.78
CA ILE A 87 2.10 -15.35 -15.51
C ILE A 87 3.54 -15.70 -15.90
N ASP A 88 3.76 -15.97 -17.19
CA ASP A 88 5.11 -16.26 -17.71
C ASP A 88 5.97 -14.99 -17.78
N GLU A 89 5.39 -13.87 -18.22
CA GLU A 89 6.06 -12.56 -18.30
C GLU A 89 5.15 -11.47 -17.75
N TYR A 90 5.65 -10.68 -16.79
CA TYR A 90 4.95 -9.55 -16.20
C TYR A 90 5.60 -8.23 -16.59
N ILE A 91 4.79 -7.30 -17.11
CA ILE A 91 5.24 -5.94 -17.43
C ILE A 91 4.42 -4.92 -16.64
N CYS A 92 5.10 -4.15 -15.79
CA CYS A 92 4.45 -3.20 -14.88
C CYS A 92 3.79 -2.00 -15.59
N PRO A 93 2.86 -1.29 -14.94
CA PRO A 93 2.16 -0.13 -15.52
C PRO A 93 3.07 1.02 -15.98
N ASN A 94 4.24 1.18 -15.37
CA ASN A 94 5.21 2.19 -15.82
C ASN A 94 5.86 1.79 -17.15
N CYS A 95 5.92 0.49 -17.42
CA CYS A 95 6.62 -0.11 -18.56
C CYS A 95 5.71 -0.34 -19.76
N THR A 96 4.44 -0.67 -19.52
CA THR A 96 3.36 -0.69 -20.51
C THR A 96 2.82 0.74 -20.63
N LYS A 97 3.14 1.47 -21.70
CA LYS A 97 2.64 2.85 -21.95
C LYS A 97 1.10 2.97 -22.10
N SER A 98 0.38 1.89 -21.83
CA SER A 98 -1.06 1.77 -21.71
C SER A 98 -1.31 1.17 -20.33
N ASN A 99 -2.08 1.84 -19.47
CA ASN A 99 -2.63 1.27 -18.23
C ASN A 99 -3.58 0.12 -18.60
N ALA A 100 -3.04 -0.99 -19.07
CA ALA A 100 -3.76 -2.24 -19.18
C ALA A 100 -4.03 -2.68 -17.74
N VAL A 101 -5.12 -2.13 -17.19
CA VAL A 101 -5.75 -2.62 -15.97
C VAL A 101 -5.92 -4.13 -16.11
N ASN A 102 -5.61 -4.87 -15.04
CA ASN A 102 -5.86 -6.30 -15.02
C ASN A 102 -7.39 -6.51 -15.17
N PHE A 103 -7.84 -6.76 -16.40
CA PHE A 103 -9.25 -6.90 -16.74
C PHE A 103 -9.91 -8.07 -16.01
N ALA A 104 -9.14 -9.09 -15.58
CA ALA A 104 -9.65 -10.19 -14.77
C ALA A 104 -10.19 -9.72 -13.41
N ASN A 105 -9.60 -8.65 -12.84
CA ASN A 105 -9.98 -8.09 -11.55
C ASN A 105 -10.93 -6.88 -11.65
N MET A 106 -11.22 -6.41 -12.86
CA MET A 106 -12.24 -5.40 -13.13
C MET A 106 -13.61 -6.07 -13.30
N LYS A 107 -14.22 -6.50 -12.19
CA LYS A 107 -15.60 -6.99 -12.22
C LYS A 107 -16.58 -5.83 -12.40
N THR A 108 -17.39 -5.88 -13.45
CA THR A 108 -18.56 -4.99 -13.58
C THR A 108 -19.53 -5.30 -12.45
N LEU A 109 -19.75 -4.33 -11.57
CA LEU A 109 -20.71 -4.48 -10.47
C LEU A 109 -22.12 -4.67 -11.02
N THR A 110 -22.79 -5.72 -10.57
CA THR A 110 -24.23 -5.87 -10.78
C THR A 110 -24.99 -4.76 -10.04
N PRO A 111 -26.22 -4.42 -10.47
CA PRO A 111 -27.05 -3.44 -9.78
C PRO A 111 -27.24 -3.76 -8.28
N THR A 112 -27.33 -5.04 -7.94
CA THR A 112 -27.48 -5.50 -6.55
C THR A 112 -26.21 -5.31 -5.74
N GLU A 113 -25.04 -5.63 -6.30
CA GLU A 113 -23.75 -5.39 -5.63
C GLU A 113 -23.52 -3.90 -5.41
N PHE A 114 -23.90 -3.06 -6.38
CA PHE A 114 -23.81 -1.61 -6.25
C PHE A 114 -24.69 -1.05 -5.12
N GLU A 115 -25.94 -1.52 -5.01
CA GLU A 115 -26.82 -1.13 -3.91
C GLU A 115 -26.34 -1.64 -2.54
N ASN A 116 -25.76 -2.83 -2.49
CA ASN A 116 -25.15 -3.36 -1.26
C ASN A 116 -23.93 -2.54 -0.84
N LEU A 117 -23.05 -2.18 -1.78
CA LEU A 117 -21.93 -1.27 -1.56
C LEU A 117 -22.40 0.09 -1.05
N LYS A 118 -23.41 0.70 -1.67
CA LYS A 118 -23.99 1.96 -1.19
C LYS A 118 -24.51 1.87 0.25
N LYS A 119 -25.18 0.77 0.61
CA LYS A 119 -25.67 0.57 1.98
C LYS A 119 -24.53 0.47 2.98
N LEU A 120 -23.46 -0.26 2.65
CA LEU A 120 -22.25 -0.35 3.47
C LEU A 120 -21.59 1.02 3.64
N MET A 121 -21.41 1.78 2.56
CA MET A 121 -20.78 3.10 2.65
C MET A 121 -21.56 4.05 3.57
N LYS A 122 -22.89 4.03 3.51
CA LYS A 122 -23.77 4.82 4.41
C LYS A 122 -23.71 4.42 5.88
N GLN A 123 -23.10 3.28 6.23
CA GLN A 123 -22.93 2.85 7.62
C GLN A 123 -21.58 3.29 8.21
N ILE A 124 -20.64 3.72 7.37
CA ILE A 124 -19.28 4.11 7.75
C ILE A 124 -19.13 5.65 7.76
N THR A 125 -20.04 6.38 7.10
CA THR A 125 -20.25 7.83 7.22
C THR A 125 -21.29 8.16 8.29
#